data_AF-A0A5K1ALJ7-F1
#
_entry.id   AF-A0A5K1ALJ7-F1
#
_cell.length_a   1.000
_cell.length_b   1.000
_cell.length_c   1.000
_cell.angle_alpha   90.00
_cell.angle_beta   90.00
_cell.angle_gamma   90.00
#
_symmetry.space_group_name_H-M   'P 1'
#
loop_
_entity.id
_entity.type
_entity.pdbx_description
1 polymer ?
#
loop_
_entity_poly.entity_id
_entity_poly.type
_entity_poly.pdbx_seq_one_letter_code
_entity_poly.pdbx_strand_id
1 'polypeptide(L)' 'GHHLIEYLMVKWGLKCVKILDAYSFMPASKSSSIHGSIELVEIKTEGTVS' A
#
# COMPACT_ATOMS: atom_id res chain seq x y z
N GLY A 1 -7.92 -14.73 -2.26
CA GLY A 1 -7.22 -13.81 -1.33
C GLY A 1 -7.42 -12.36 -1.69
N HIS A 2 -7.22 -11.96 -2.95
CA HIS A 2 -7.08 -10.54 -3.32
C HIS A 2 -8.37 -9.81 -3.77
N HIS A 3 -9.42 -10.54 -4.16
CA HIS A 3 -10.66 -9.93 -4.67
C HIS A 3 -11.35 -8.97 -3.68
N LEU A 4 -11.22 -9.22 -2.37
CA LEU A 4 -11.79 -8.33 -1.35
C LEU A 4 -11.07 -6.98 -1.30
N ILE A 5 -9.76 -6.96 -1.48
CA ILE A 5 -8.95 -5.73 -1.51
C ILE A 5 -9.28 -4.94 -2.78
N GLU A 6 -9.34 -5.59 -3.93
CA GLU A 6 -9.73 -4.95 -5.19
C GLU A 6 -11.15 -4.38 -5.11
N TYR A 7 -12.09 -5.13 -4.55
CA TYR A 7 -13.47 -4.66 -4.32
C TYR A 7 -13.51 -3.42 -3.41
N LEU A 8 -12.78 -3.44 -2.29
CA LEU A 8 -12.73 -2.30 -1.36
C LEU A 8 -12.07 -1.08 -1.97
N MET A 9 -11.01 -1.28 -2.77
CA MET A 9 -10.35 -0.19 -3.49
C MET A 9 -11.30 0.50 -4.46
N VAL A 10 -12.07 -0.26 -5.25
CA VAL A 10 -13.08 0.30 -6.15
C VAL A 10 -14.21 0.98 -5.37
N LYS A 11 -14.72 0.34 -4.32
CA LYS A 11 -15.84 0.88 -3.52
C LYS A 11 -15.52 2.22 -2.87
N TRP A 12 -14.28 2.43 -2.47
CA TRP A 12 -13.82 3.66 -1.81
C TRP A 12 -13.10 4.63 -2.76
N GLY A 13 -13.10 4.36 -4.08
CA GLY A 13 -12.44 5.22 -5.06
C GLY A 13 -10.94 5.36 -4.78
N LEU A 14 -10.30 4.30 -4.30
CA LEU A 14 -8.90 4.28 -3.95
C LEU A 14 -8.05 3.83 -5.13
N LYS A 15 -6.97 4.56 -5.40
CA LYS A 15 -6.02 4.25 -6.46
C LYS A 15 -4.61 4.12 -5.90
N CYS A 16 -3.90 3.05 -6.30
CA CYS A 16 -2.48 2.93 -6.07
C CYS A 16 -1.73 3.95 -6.93
N VAL A 17 -0.95 4.81 -6.28
CA VAL A 17 -0.20 5.89 -6.95
C VAL A 17 1.23 5.47 -7.20
N LYS A 18 1.86 4.83 -6.21
CA LYS A 18 3.29 4.52 -6.25
C LYS A 18 3.62 3.32 -5.37
N ILE A 19 4.56 2.49 -5.83
CA ILE A 19 5.21 1.47 -5.01
C ILE A 19 6.41 2.13 -4.31
N LEU A 20 6.48 1.95 -3.00
CA LEU A 20 7.51 2.50 -2.13
C LEU A 20 8.35 1.35 -1.56
N ASP A 21 9.66 1.59 -1.45
CA ASP A 21 10.55 0.66 -0.76
C ASP A 21 10.27 0.69 0.74
N ALA A 22 9.78 -0.41 1.29
CA ALA A 22 9.43 -0.53 2.70
C ALA A 22 10.63 -0.32 3.64
N TYR A 23 11.83 -0.74 3.22
CA TYR A 23 13.03 -0.65 4.04
C TYR A 23 13.53 0.80 4.18
N SER A 24 13.25 1.65 3.20
CA SER A 24 13.53 3.09 3.27
C SER A 24 12.70 3.83 4.34
N PHE A 25 11.54 3.29 4.74
CA PHE A 25 10.65 3.93 5.74
C PHE A 25 10.69 3.26 7.11
N MET A 26 11.25 2.05 7.21
CA MET A 26 11.20 1.25 8.43
C MET A 26 12.53 1.26 9.17
N PRO A 27 12.54 1.40 10.52
CA PRO A 27 13.76 1.27 11.31
C PRO A 27 14.41 -0.11 11.11
N ALA A 28 15.74 -0.14 11.04
CA ALA A 28 16.51 -1.37 10.85
C ALA A 28 16.19 -2.46 11.89
N SER A 29 15.87 -2.07 13.12
CA SER A 29 15.46 -2.98 14.19
C SER A 29 14.13 -3.70 13.95
N LYS A 30 13.25 -3.13 13.12
CA LYS A 30 11.97 -3.74 12.74
C LYS A 30 12.09 -4.54 11.45
N SER A 31 12.96 -4.10 10.53
CA SER A 31 13.19 -4.80 9.27
C SER A 31 14.00 -6.08 9.41
N SER A 32 14.90 -6.15 10.41
CA SER A 32 15.70 -7.35 10.70
C SER A 32 14.88 -8.58 11.09
N SER A 33 13.66 -8.38 11.61
CA SER A 33 12.78 -9.46 12.07
C SER A 33 11.76 -9.92 11.02
N ILE A 34 11.67 -9.24 9.87
CA ILE A 34 10.74 -9.61 8.81
C ILE A 34 11.46 -10.46 7.77
N HIS A 35 11.02 -11.70 7.64
CA HIS A 35 11.54 -12.64 6.67
C HIS A 35 10.59 -12.70 5.46
N GLY A 36 11.06 -12.31 4.28
CA GLY A 36 10.27 -12.25 3.03
C GLY A 36 10.22 -10.85 2.42
N SER A 37 9.50 -10.72 1.30
CA SER A 37 9.35 -9.45 0.58
C SER A 37 8.22 -8.61 1.18
N ILE A 38 8.53 -7.36 1.54
CA ILE A 38 7.53 -6.36 1.95
C ILE A 38 7.42 -5.34 0.83
N GLU A 39 6.21 -5.14 0.33
CA GLU A 39 5.90 -4.09 -0.64
C GLU A 39 4.98 -3.07 0.02
N LEU A 40 5.35 -1.79 -0.08
CA LEU A 40 4.55 -0.68 0.42
C LEU A 40 3.96 0.05 -0.78
N VAL A 41 2.67 0.39 -0.70
CA VAL A 41 1.98 1.13 -1.77
C VAL A 41 1.34 2.38 -1.20
N GLU A 42 1.53 3.50 -1.91
CA GLU A 42 0.82 4.73 -1.63
C GLU A 42 -0.57 4.66 -2.28
N ILE A 43 -1.61 4.86 -1.48
CA ILE A 43 -3.00 4.87 -1.92
C ILE A 43 -3.55 6.28 -1.75
N LYS A 44 -4.22 6.80 -2.78
CA LYS A 44 -4.98 8.06 -2.69
C LYS A 44 -6.43 7.83 -3.06
N THR A 45 -7.31 8.63 -2.48
CA THR A 45 -8.68 8.77 -2.98
C THR A 45 -8.61 9.48 -4.34
N GLU A 46 -9.24 8.92 -5.36
CA GLU A 46 -9.64 9.72 -6.51
C GLU A 46 -10.63 10.76 -6.00
N GLY A 47 -10.16 11.98 -5.81
CA GLY A 47 -11.05 13.09 -5.53
C GLY A 47 -12.02 13.22 -6.69
N THR A 48 -13.31 13.05 -6.44
CA THR A 48 -14.31 13.73 -7.25
C THR A 48 -14.06 15.21 -7.04
N VAL A 49 -13.37 15.84 -8.00
CA VAL A 49 -13.39 17.30 -8.14
C VAL A 49 -14.86 17.68 -8.20
N SER A 50 -15.34 18.27 -7.11
CA SER A 50 -16.67 18.89 -7.04
C SER A 50 -16.59 20.29 -7.62
#